data_AF-A0A176J619-F1
#
_entry.id   AF-A0A176J619-F1
#
_cell.length_a   1.000
_cell.length_b   1.000
_cell.length_c   1.000
_cell.angle_alpha   90.00
_cell.angle_beta   90.00
_cell.angle_gamma   90.00
#
_symmetry.space_group_name_H-M   'P 1'
#
loop_
_entity.id
_entity.type
_entity.pdbx_description
1 polymer ?
#
loop_
_entity_poly.entity_id
_entity_poly.type
_entity_poly.pdbx_seq_one_letter_code
_entity_poly.pdbx_strand_id
1 'polypeptide(L)'
;MDVIYQNVFHYYRGQTKNKDEGTKILQIENNVTKAMLNVLQHSNPSLTINFAKWLGFNAVKMRNFEYRYQVKGCLTNKTPYAAIIGIAESKVIKKGKITSSNIPDAAILSEEISLLIENKIGYNSFLLKEQLDGHKKNFAPQQYVNNEPILLSWKEVRNFFKANQTVYKENGDALTVFLLTQFEEFCIINGIGDRQRSKDYFFLHFEKEKARKLAEEVDLYIVNNPNFNSEDAGTKDGIGYKKVGSTKFATLTTARQRCLILHIGAPNQRLGLKIQEKIDEMLKRGFDRKAYEIDKYPHEAYIRLEWVTDINQIYPFIDYAYKHR
;
A
#
# COMPACT_ATOMS: atom_id res chain seq x y z
N MET A 1 18.95 6.92 4.69
CA MET A 1 17.87 6.19 5.39
C MET A 1 16.85 5.79 4.34
N ASP A 2 16.69 4.50 4.09
CA ASP A 2 15.74 3.96 3.09
C ASP A 2 14.29 4.21 3.54
N VAL A 3 13.35 4.48 2.65
CA VAL A 3 12.01 4.99 3.02
C VAL A 3 11.10 3.93 3.67
N ILE A 4 11.46 2.64 3.65
CA ILE A 4 10.85 1.69 4.60
C ILE A 4 11.05 2.16 6.05
N TYR A 5 12.13 2.89 6.34
CA TYR A 5 12.43 3.48 7.65
C TYR A 5 11.69 4.80 7.95
N GLN A 6 10.91 5.37 7.02
CA GLN A 6 10.15 6.60 7.27
C GLN A 6 8.67 6.34 7.59
N ASN A 7 8.12 5.20 7.19
CA ASN A 7 6.73 4.90 7.51
C ASN A 7 6.58 4.36 8.95
N VAL A 8 5.82 5.07 9.79
CA VAL A 8 5.73 4.76 11.23
C VAL A 8 5.01 3.43 11.57
N PHE A 9 4.33 2.83 10.59
CA PHE A 9 3.62 1.54 10.76
C PHE A 9 4.41 0.35 10.22
N HIS A 10 5.50 0.58 9.50
CA HIS A 10 6.45 -0.47 9.13
C HIS A 10 7.35 -0.83 10.32
N TYR A 11 6.82 -1.61 11.27
CA TYR A 11 7.62 -2.14 12.38
C TYR A 11 8.66 -3.15 11.88
N TYR A 12 9.93 -2.93 12.26
CA TYR A 12 11.04 -3.83 11.98
C TYR A 12 10.80 -5.21 12.65
N ARG A 13 11.08 -6.26 11.88
CA ARG A 13 10.92 -7.68 12.20
C ARG A 13 11.60 -8.09 13.52
N GLY A 14 10.97 -9.03 14.23
CA GLY A 14 11.73 -10.16 14.79
C GLY A 14 11.92 -11.22 13.69
N GLN A 15 13.07 -11.91 13.67
CA GLN A 15 13.34 -12.98 12.70
C GLN A 15 12.28 -14.09 12.79
N THR A 16 11.32 -14.13 11.86
CA THR A 16 10.57 -15.37 11.64
C THR A 16 11.50 -16.38 10.97
N LYS A 17 11.74 -17.50 11.65
CA LYS A 17 12.65 -18.56 11.19
C LYS A 17 12.25 -19.15 9.84
N ASN A 18 10.97 -19.02 9.45
CA ASN A 18 10.43 -19.48 8.18
C ASN A 18 10.00 -18.27 7.31
N LYS A 19 10.58 -18.18 6.11
CA LYS A 19 10.35 -17.09 5.13
C LYS A 19 9.30 -17.47 4.07
N ASP A 20 8.35 -18.33 4.38
CA ASP A 20 7.30 -18.68 3.42
C ASP A 20 6.35 -17.50 3.16
N GLU A 21 5.64 -17.57 2.03
CA GLU A 21 4.74 -16.50 1.57
C GLU A 21 3.54 -16.31 2.52
N GLY A 22 3.04 -17.41 3.11
CA GLY A 22 1.94 -17.37 4.07
C GLY A 22 2.30 -16.59 5.34
N THR A 23 3.51 -16.76 5.86
CA THR A 23 4.02 -16.02 7.03
C THR A 23 4.13 -14.52 6.74
N LYS A 24 4.52 -14.14 5.51
CA LYS A 24 4.57 -12.73 5.10
C LYS A 24 3.18 -12.11 5.05
N ILE A 25 2.21 -12.81 4.46
CA ILE A 25 0.82 -12.34 4.39
C ILE A 25 0.26 -12.16 5.80
N LEU A 26 0.39 -13.17 6.66
CA LEU A 26 -0.08 -13.08 8.05
C LEU A 26 0.59 -11.92 8.82
N GLN A 27 1.86 -11.65 8.55
CA GLN A 27 2.55 -10.52 9.16
C GLN A 27 1.96 -9.18 8.72
N ILE A 28 1.70 -9.02 7.42
CA ILE A 28 1.09 -7.79 6.89
C ILE A 28 -0.34 -7.65 7.42
N GLU A 29 -1.09 -8.74 7.56
CA GLU A 29 -2.45 -8.78 8.14
C GLU A 29 -2.45 -8.24 9.59
N ASN A 30 -1.54 -8.76 10.43
CA ASN A 30 -1.39 -8.26 11.79
C ASN A 30 -0.94 -6.79 11.82
N ASN A 31 -0.02 -6.40 10.94
CA ASN A 31 0.51 -5.04 10.90
C ASN A 31 -0.55 -4.03 10.44
N VAL A 32 -1.41 -4.36 9.45
CA VAL A 32 -2.46 -3.44 9.01
C VAL A 32 -3.51 -3.24 10.11
N THR A 33 -3.85 -4.30 10.84
CA THR A 33 -4.72 -4.22 12.03
C THR A 33 -4.11 -3.27 13.06
N LYS A 34 -2.82 -3.45 13.33
CA LYS A 34 -2.07 -2.62 14.28
C LYS A 34 -2.05 -1.17 13.88
N ALA A 35 -1.71 -0.91 12.62
CA ALA A 35 -1.65 0.42 12.04
C ALA A 35 -3.01 1.12 12.13
N MET A 36 -4.10 0.44 11.76
CA MET A 36 -5.46 1.00 11.82
C MET A 36 -5.85 1.38 13.26
N LEU A 37 -5.62 0.50 14.24
CA LEU A 37 -5.92 0.83 15.64
C LEU A 37 -5.03 1.97 16.16
N ASN A 38 -3.75 2.00 15.80
CA ASN A 38 -2.85 3.09 16.19
C ASN A 38 -3.32 4.43 15.62
N VAL A 39 -3.80 4.47 14.37
CA VAL A 39 -4.40 5.69 13.79
C VAL A 39 -5.58 6.13 14.64
N LEU A 40 -6.54 5.24 14.93
CA LEU A 40 -7.72 5.59 15.71
C LEU A 40 -7.39 6.03 17.14
N GLN A 41 -6.41 5.39 17.77
CA GLN A 41 -5.98 5.63 19.15
C GLN A 41 -5.21 6.93 19.33
N HIS A 42 -4.32 7.26 18.38
CA HIS A 42 -3.39 8.37 18.51
C HIS A 42 -3.77 9.61 17.68
N SER A 43 -4.86 9.54 16.91
CA SER A 43 -5.46 10.69 16.25
C SER A 43 -6.44 11.42 17.16
N ASN A 44 -7.02 12.51 16.65
CA ASN A 44 -8.15 13.19 17.27
C ASN A 44 -9.28 12.19 17.62
N PRO A 45 -9.82 12.17 18.86
CA PRO A 45 -10.88 11.24 19.25
C PRO A 45 -12.14 11.32 18.37
N SER A 46 -12.39 12.47 17.74
CA SER A 46 -13.49 12.61 16.80
C SER A 46 -13.36 11.70 15.56
N LEU A 47 -12.16 11.22 15.22
CA LEU A 47 -11.98 10.23 14.15
C LEU A 47 -12.63 8.90 14.51
N THR A 48 -12.45 8.42 15.74
CA THR A 48 -13.10 7.18 16.21
C THR A 48 -14.61 7.34 16.33
N ILE A 49 -15.09 8.51 16.74
CA ILE A 49 -16.53 8.82 16.72
C ILE A 49 -17.07 8.79 15.29
N ASN A 50 -16.37 9.43 14.34
CA ASN A 50 -16.77 9.43 12.94
C ASN A 50 -16.76 8.02 12.35
N PHE A 51 -15.82 7.18 12.77
CA PHE A 51 -15.75 5.78 12.35
C PHE A 51 -16.95 4.99 12.90
N ALA A 52 -17.28 5.14 14.18
CA ALA A 52 -18.46 4.50 14.79
C ALA A 52 -19.77 4.96 14.12
N LYS A 53 -19.91 6.24 13.81
CA LYS A 53 -21.07 6.78 13.09
C LYS A 53 -21.16 6.25 11.66
N TRP A 54 -20.03 6.17 10.97
CA TRP A 54 -19.95 5.60 9.62
C TRP A 54 -20.37 4.12 9.59
N LEU A 55 -20.12 3.37 10.67
CA LEU A 55 -20.61 2.00 10.88
C LEU A 55 -22.11 1.91 11.24
N GLY A 56 -22.79 3.04 11.42
CA GLY A 56 -24.21 3.12 11.77
C GLY A 56 -24.52 3.43 13.24
N PHE A 57 -23.51 3.61 14.09
CA PHE A 57 -23.68 3.91 15.52
C PHE A 57 -23.79 5.43 15.76
N ASN A 58 -24.87 6.05 15.24
CA ASN A 58 -25.05 7.50 15.20
C ASN A 58 -25.14 8.19 16.56
N ALA A 59 -25.55 7.46 17.61
CA ALA A 59 -25.75 8.00 18.94
C ALA A 59 -24.47 8.07 19.79
N VAL A 60 -23.35 7.54 19.30
CA VAL A 60 -22.06 7.55 20.01
C VAL A 60 -21.56 8.98 20.18
N LYS A 61 -21.31 9.37 21.42
CA LYS A 61 -20.87 10.71 21.82
C LYS A 61 -19.57 10.68 22.63
N MET A 62 -19.22 9.54 23.23
CA MET A 62 -18.04 9.45 24.07
C MET A 62 -16.73 9.60 23.30
N ARG A 63 -15.71 10.15 23.99
CA ARG A 63 -14.35 10.33 23.47
C ARG A 63 -13.33 9.35 24.07
N ASN A 64 -13.70 8.63 25.13
CA ASN A 64 -12.83 7.70 25.81
C ASN A 64 -13.01 6.31 25.21
N PHE A 65 -12.06 5.91 24.37
CA PHE A 65 -12.03 4.60 23.75
C PHE A 65 -10.82 3.80 24.24
N GLU A 66 -11.02 2.50 24.41
CA GLU A 66 -9.96 1.53 24.61
C GLU A 66 -9.76 0.72 23.33
N TYR A 67 -8.50 0.52 22.96
CA TYR A 67 -8.10 -0.22 21.77
C TYR A 67 -7.33 -1.46 22.21
N ARG A 68 -7.78 -2.65 21.78
CA ARG A 68 -7.16 -3.93 22.17
C ARG A 68 -6.71 -4.71 20.94
N TYR A 69 -5.54 -5.34 21.05
CA TYR A 69 -5.04 -6.31 20.08
C TYR A 69 -5.31 -7.73 20.55
N GLN A 70 -5.72 -8.61 19.63
CA GLN A 70 -5.91 -10.05 19.88
C GLN A 70 -6.71 -10.31 21.16
N VAL A 71 -8.01 -10.01 21.14
CA VAL A 71 -8.85 -10.04 22.35
C VAL A 71 -9.00 -11.46 22.88
N LYS A 72 -8.23 -11.78 23.92
CA LYS A 72 -8.31 -13.06 24.63
C LYS A 72 -9.41 -12.98 25.70
N GLY A 73 -10.38 -13.89 25.60
CA GLY A 73 -11.46 -14.02 26.59
C GLY A 73 -12.69 -13.18 26.26
N CYS A 74 -13.63 -13.22 27.20
CA CYS A 74 -14.93 -12.56 27.12
C CYS A 74 -14.83 -11.13 27.67
N LEU A 75 -15.44 -10.17 26.99
CA LEU A 75 -15.64 -8.81 27.48
C LEU A 75 -16.54 -8.84 28.73
N THR A 76 -16.28 -7.97 29.69
CA THR A 76 -17.05 -7.94 30.96
C THR A 76 -18.23 -6.97 30.89
N ASN A 77 -18.10 -5.90 30.12
CA ASN A 77 -19.04 -4.79 30.13
C ASN A 77 -20.07 -4.96 29.00
N LYS A 78 -21.35 -4.85 29.34
CA LYS A 78 -22.43 -4.72 28.36
C LYS A 78 -22.50 -3.28 27.88
N THR A 79 -22.54 -3.09 26.58
CA THR A 79 -22.67 -1.76 25.96
C THR A 79 -23.97 -1.68 25.14
N PRO A 80 -24.56 -0.48 24.96
CA PRO A 80 -25.72 -0.27 24.11
C PRO A 80 -25.53 -0.76 22.67
N TYR A 81 -24.32 -0.63 22.14
CA TYR A 81 -23.98 -1.05 20.79
C TYR A 81 -22.90 -2.12 20.84
N ALA A 82 -23.15 -3.26 20.19
CA ALA A 82 -22.18 -4.34 20.08
C ALA A 82 -22.21 -4.98 18.70
N ALA A 83 -21.06 -5.07 18.04
CA ALA A 83 -21.00 -5.60 16.69
C ALA A 83 -19.64 -6.22 16.36
N ILE A 84 -19.69 -7.14 15.39
CA ILE A 84 -18.51 -7.73 14.77
C ILE A 84 -18.29 -7.01 13.44
N ILE A 85 -17.06 -6.59 13.19
CA ILE A 85 -16.65 -5.91 11.97
C ILE A 85 -15.72 -6.87 11.22
N GLY A 86 -16.10 -7.23 10.01
CA GLY A 86 -15.26 -7.99 9.09
C GLY A 86 -14.67 -7.07 8.03
N ILE A 87 -13.34 -7.01 7.92
CA ILE A 87 -12.64 -6.18 6.93
C ILE A 87 -11.84 -7.07 5.98
N ALA A 88 -12.09 -7.02 4.67
CA ALA A 88 -11.34 -7.81 3.70
C ALA A 88 -11.18 -7.10 2.34
N GLU A 89 -10.46 -7.68 1.38
CA GLU A 89 -10.46 -7.14 0.00
C GLU A 89 -11.84 -7.29 -0.68
N SER A 90 -12.60 -8.32 -0.31
CA SER A 90 -13.96 -8.56 -0.77
C SER A 90 -14.90 -8.80 0.42
N LYS A 91 -16.15 -8.37 0.32
CA LYS A 91 -17.18 -8.63 1.35
C LYS A 91 -17.76 -10.06 1.28
N VAL A 92 -17.09 -10.97 0.58
CA VAL A 92 -17.54 -12.35 0.43
C VAL A 92 -17.15 -13.14 1.69
N ILE A 93 -18.15 -13.69 2.38
CA ILE A 93 -17.94 -14.64 3.47
C ILE A 93 -17.91 -16.06 2.88
N LYS A 94 -16.90 -16.85 3.26
CA LYS A 94 -16.83 -18.27 2.92
C LYS A 94 -17.13 -19.14 4.15
N LYS A 95 -17.59 -20.36 3.89
CA LYS A 95 -17.59 -21.42 4.90
C LYS A 95 -16.17 -21.93 5.07
N GLY A 96 -15.70 -21.99 6.31
CA GLY A 96 -14.39 -22.47 6.70
C GLY A 96 -14.47 -23.67 7.63
N LYS A 97 -13.31 -24.24 7.95
CA LYS A 97 -13.21 -25.20 9.06
C LYS A 97 -13.25 -24.41 10.37
N ILE A 98 -13.93 -24.95 11.37
CA ILE A 98 -13.88 -24.43 12.75
C ILE A 98 -12.42 -24.47 13.19
N THR A 99 -11.81 -23.31 13.40
CA THR A 99 -10.48 -23.18 13.99
C THR A 99 -10.59 -23.25 15.51
N SER A 100 -9.56 -23.79 16.16
CA SER A 100 -9.52 -23.88 17.63
C SER A 100 -9.36 -22.52 18.32
N SER A 101 -9.00 -21.47 17.57
CA SER A 101 -8.93 -20.08 18.04
C SER A 101 -9.93 -19.19 17.32
N ASN A 102 -10.91 -18.66 18.05
CA ASN A 102 -11.84 -17.61 17.62
C ASN A 102 -11.47 -16.27 18.27
N ILE A 103 -10.19 -15.92 18.24
CA ILE A 103 -9.68 -14.68 18.83
C ILE A 103 -9.88 -13.57 17.79
N PRO A 104 -10.65 -12.51 18.07
CA PRO A 104 -10.72 -11.35 17.18
C PRO A 104 -9.36 -10.68 17.09
N ASP A 105 -8.98 -10.22 15.90
CA ASP A 105 -7.71 -9.53 15.67
C ASP A 105 -7.58 -8.25 16.50
N ALA A 106 -8.70 -7.56 16.71
CA ALA A 106 -8.75 -6.29 17.42
C ALA A 106 -10.10 -6.01 18.09
N ALA A 107 -10.12 -5.01 18.98
CA ALA A 107 -11.35 -4.40 19.45
C ALA A 107 -11.24 -2.90 19.72
N ILE A 108 -12.39 -2.22 19.59
CA ILE A 108 -12.60 -0.82 19.97
C ILE A 108 -13.74 -0.81 21.00
N LEU A 109 -13.44 -0.36 22.22
CA LEU A 109 -14.36 -0.43 23.35
C LEU A 109 -14.58 0.96 23.95
N SER A 110 -15.77 1.19 24.50
CA SER A 110 -16.11 2.31 25.38
C SER A 110 -17.30 1.90 26.24
N GLU A 111 -17.92 2.82 26.98
CA GLU A 111 -19.19 2.54 27.66
C GLU A 111 -20.37 2.43 26.67
N GLU A 112 -20.24 3.01 25.46
CA GLU A 112 -21.30 3.03 24.44
C GLU A 112 -21.17 1.90 23.41
N ILE A 113 -19.94 1.51 23.05
CA ILE A 113 -19.67 0.54 21.97
C ILE A 113 -18.75 -0.60 22.42
N SER A 114 -19.05 -1.81 21.93
CA SER A 114 -18.16 -2.97 21.92
C SER A 114 -18.01 -3.44 20.48
N LEU A 115 -16.88 -3.14 19.83
CA LEU A 115 -16.63 -3.53 18.45
C LEU A 115 -15.50 -4.56 18.42
N LEU A 116 -15.76 -5.76 17.92
CA LEU A 116 -14.74 -6.77 17.66
C LEU A 116 -14.41 -6.78 16.17
N ILE A 117 -13.13 -6.83 15.82
CA ILE A 117 -12.66 -6.71 14.45
C ILE A 117 -11.94 -7.99 14.05
N GLU A 118 -12.32 -8.51 12.89
CA GLU A 118 -11.63 -9.57 12.16
C GLU A 118 -11.26 -9.02 10.78
N ASN A 119 -10.04 -9.30 10.32
CA ASN A 119 -9.61 -8.86 9.01
C ASN A 119 -8.86 -9.92 8.22
N LYS A 120 -8.90 -9.74 6.90
CA LYS A 120 -8.13 -10.54 5.94
C LYS A 120 -7.53 -9.63 4.89
N ILE A 121 -6.32 -9.93 4.44
CA ILE A 121 -5.69 -9.22 3.32
C ILE A 121 -5.47 -10.13 2.12
N GLY A 122 -5.46 -9.53 0.93
CA GLY A 122 -5.26 -10.24 -0.33
C GLY A 122 -6.54 -10.79 -0.94
N TYR A 123 -6.61 -10.76 -2.28
CA TYR A 123 -7.82 -11.04 -3.07
C TYR A 123 -8.33 -12.49 -2.98
N ASN A 124 -7.47 -13.41 -2.55
CA ASN A 124 -7.82 -14.82 -2.38
C ASN A 124 -8.04 -15.19 -0.91
N SER A 125 -8.01 -14.21 0.00
CA SER A 125 -8.29 -14.38 1.42
C SER A 125 -9.71 -13.90 1.72
N PHE A 126 -10.46 -14.70 2.45
CA PHE A 126 -11.88 -14.46 2.72
C PHE A 126 -12.16 -14.53 4.21
N LEU A 127 -13.10 -13.72 4.68
CA LEU A 127 -13.66 -13.86 6.01
C LEU A 127 -14.40 -15.20 6.10
N LEU A 128 -14.27 -15.88 7.24
CA LEU A 128 -14.89 -17.17 7.48
C LEU A 128 -16.12 -17.01 8.38
N LYS A 129 -17.25 -17.59 7.98
CA LYS A 129 -18.50 -17.49 8.73
C LYS A 129 -18.35 -18.01 10.17
N GLU A 130 -17.73 -19.16 10.31
CA GLU A 130 -17.53 -19.86 11.58
C GLU A 130 -16.65 -19.06 12.54
N GLN A 131 -15.68 -18.31 12.01
CA GLN A 131 -14.81 -17.43 12.79
C GLN A 131 -15.59 -16.21 13.30
N LEU A 132 -16.33 -15.54 12.41
CA LEU A 132 -17.19 -14.40 12.77
C LEU A 132 -18.26 -14.81 13.79
N ASP A 133 -18.97 -15.92 13.56
CA ASP A 133 -19.95 -16.43 14.53
C ASP A 133 -19.28 -16.84 15.85
N GLY A 134 -18.05 -17.35 15.78
CA GLY A 134 -17.22 -17.66 16.94
C GLY A 134 -16.95 -16.46 17.85
N HIS A 135 -16.70 -15.28 17.27
CA HIS A 135 -16.44 -14.05 18.02
C HIS A 135 -17.64 -13.56 18.84
N LYS A 136 -18.88 -14.02 18.55
CA LYS A 136 -20.06 -13.70 19.37
C LYS A 136 -19.88 -14.15 20.83
N LYS A 137 -19.06 -15.18 21.08
CA LYS A 137 -18.74 -15.68 22.42
C LYS A 137 -17.80 -14.77 23.21
N ASN A 138 -17.15 -13.81 22.55
CA ASN A 138 -16.24 -12.87 23.19
C ASN A 138 -16.97 -11.64 23.74
N PHE A 139 -18.25 -11.42 23.43
CA PHE A 139 -19.04 -10.35 24.06
C PHE A 139 -19.48 -10.72 25.47
N ALA A 140 -19.88 -9.71 26.24
CA ALA A 140 -20.35 -9.93 27.60
C ALA A 140 -21.58 -10.85 27.63
N PRO A 141 -21.75 -11.69 28.67
CA PRO A 141 -22.87 -12.63 28.75
C PRO A 141 -24.21 -11.91 28.60
N GLN A 142 -25.09 -12.38 27.72
CA GLN A 142 -26.40 -11.78 27.40
C GLN A 142 -26.34 -10.36 26.78
N GLN A 143 -25.18 -9.91 26.30
CA GLN A 143 -25.11 -8.69 25.50
C GLN A 143 -25.86 -8.90 24.18
N TYR A 144 -26.70 -7.94 23.81
CA TYR A 144 -27.30 -7.93 22.48
C TYR A 144 -26.22 -7.52 21.47
N VAL A 145 -25.89 -8.43 20.56
CA VAL A 145 -24.92 -8.22 19.47
C VAL A 145 -25.70 -8.15 18.18
N ASN A 146 -25.37 -7.20 17.30
CA ASN A 146 -25.94 -7.13 15.96
C ASN A 146 -25.88 -8.52 15.29
N ASN A 147 -27.03 -8.99 14.80
CA ASN A 147 -27.19 -10.36 14.30
C ASN A 147 -26.19 -10.68 13.17
N GLU A 148 -26.00 -9.71 12.27
CA GLU A 148 -25.10 -9.79 11.13
C GLU A 148 -23.83 -8.96 11.38
N PRO A 149 -22.64 -9.49 11.00
CA PRO A 149 -21.41 -8.72 10.98
C PRO A 149 -21.49 -7.52 10.02
N ILE A 150 -20.85 -6.41 10.39
CA ILE A 150 -20.66 -5.27 9.50
C ILE A 150 -19.49 -5.59 8.57
N LEU A 151 -19.76 -5.70 7.27
CA LEU A 151 -18.76 -6.08 6.27
C LEU A 151 -18.23 -4.86 5.51
N LEU A 152 -16.92 -4.66 5.59
CA LEU A 152 -16.19 -3.59 4.94
C LEU A 152 -15.12 -4.16 4.03
N SER A 153 -14.86 -3.46 2.93
CA SER A 153 -13.65 -3.64 2.15
C SER A 153 -12.52 -2.76 2.69
N TRP A 154 -11.27 -3.19 2.52
CA TRP A 154 -10.11 -2.32 2.79
C TRP A 154 -10.15 -1.02 1.99
N LYS A 155 -10.70 -1.06 0.76
CA LYS A 155 -10.92 0.12 -0.06
C LYS A 155 -11.88 1.12 0.61
N GLU A 156 -12.97 0.64 1.21
CA GLU A 156 -13.91 1.50 1.94
C GLU A 156 -13.29 2.11 3.19
N VAL A 157 -12.51 1.33 3.96
CA VAL A 157 -11.78 1.85 5.13
C VAL A 157 -10.78 2.94 4.74
N ARG A 158 -10.01 2.71 3.66
CA ARG A 158 -9.08 3.72 3.12
C ARG A 158 -9.81 4.97 2.65
N ASN A 159 -10.92 4.82 1.93
CA ASN A 159 -11.74 5.95 1.49
C ASN A 159 -12.30 6.75 2.68
N PHE A 160 -12.74 6.08 3.73
CA PHE A 160 -13.18 6.72 4.97
C PHE A 160 -12.06 7.58 5.59
N PHE A 161 -10.86 7.01 5.74
CA PHE A 161 -9.73 7.75 6.30
C PHE A 161 -9.26 8.89 5.40
N LYS A 162 -9.23 8.70 4.09
CA LYS A 162 -8.90 9.75 3.12
C LYS A 162 -9.88 10.92 3.17
N ALA A 163 -11.18 10.64 3.27
CA ALA A 163 -12.18 11.69 3.41
C ALA A 163 -12.00 12.51 4.71
N ASN A 164 -11.70 11.82 5.82
CA ASN A 164 -11.43 12.49 7.10
C ASN A 164 -10.11 13.28 7.08
N GLN A 165 -9.09 12.81 6.37
CA GLN A 165 -7.79 13.49 6.26
C GLN A 165 -7.95 14.92 5.73
N THR A 166 -8.80 15.13 4.71
CA THR A 166 -9.10 16.48 4.19
C THR A 166 -9.67 17.39 5.28
N VAL A 167 -10.63 16.89 6.06
CA VAL A 167 -11.26 17.65 7.16
C VAL A 167 -10.24 18.04 8.23
N TYR A 168 -9.37 17.11 8.66
CA TYR A 168 -8.34 17.40 9.66
C TYR A 168 -7.25 18.33 9.13
N LYS A 169 -6.95 18.27 7.83
CA LYS A 169 -6.02 19.20 7.17
C LYS A 169 -6.54 20.62 7.20
N GLU A 170 -7.83 20.82 6.89
CA GLU A 170 -8.49 22.13 6.94
C GLU A 170 -8.54 22.68 8.38
N ASN A 171 -8.69 21.81 9.37
CA ASN A 171 -8.71 22.17 10.78
C ASN A 171 -7.31 22.36 11.42
N GLY A 172 -6.22 22.12 10.68
CA GLY A 172 -4.86 22.26 11.18
C GLY A 172 -4.41 21.16 12.16
N ASP A 173 -5.09 20.02 12.22
CA ASP A 173 -4.71 18.88 13.09
C ASP A 173 -3.58 18.07 12.44
N ALA A 174 -2.35 18.58 12.57
CA ALA A 174 -1.18 18.03 11.89
C ALA A 174 -0.88 16.58 12.28
N LEU A 175 -1.10 16.19 13.54
CA LEU A 175 -0.84 14.83 14.02
C LEU A 175 -1.80 13.82 13.39
N THR A 176 -3.09 14.12 13.38
CA THR A 176 -4.10 13.24 12.76
C THR A 176 -3.85 13.12 11.26
N VAL A 177 -3.56 14.23 10.58
CA VAL A 177 -3.20 14.23 9.16
C VAL A 177 -1.97 13.37 8.91
N PHE A 178 -0.92 13.51 9.71
CA PHE A 178 0.29 12.71 9.61
C PHE A 178 -0.03 11.21 9.73
N LEU A 179 -0.75 10.79 10.78
CA LEU A 179 -1.09 9.37 10.99
C LEU A 179 -1.94 8.80 9.84
N LEU A 180 -2.91 9.56 9.33
CA LEU A 180 -3.73 9.16 8.19
C LEU A 180 -2.89 9.02 6.90
N THR A 181 -1.96 9.94 6.65
CA THR A 181 -1.01 9.85 5.52
C THR A 181 -0.16 8.59 5.64
N GLN A 182 0.39 8.34 6.82
CA GLN A 182 1.26 7.18 7.07
C GLN A 182 0.50 5.86 6.92
N PHE A 183 -0.76 5.81 7.30
CA PHE A 183 -1.59 4.62 7.12
C PHE A 183 -1.91 4.36 5.65
N GLU A 184 -2.26 5.41 4.89
CA GLU A 184 -2.52 5.28 3.47
C GLU A 184 -1.27 4.82 2.71
N GLU A 185 -0.10 5.40 2.98
CA GLU A 185 1.18 4.94 2.42
C GLU A 185 1.46 3.48 2.77
N PHE A 186 1.22 3.07 4.02
CA PHE A 186 1.37 1.69 4.45
C PHE A 186 0.46 0.76 3.65
N CYS A 187 -0.82 1.12 3.48
CA CYS A 187 -1.76 0.34 2.68
C CYS A 187 -1.30 0.24 1.22
N ILE A 188 -0.87 1.35 0.61
CA ILE A 188 -0.38 1.37 -0.77
C ILE A 188 0.84 0.46 -0.90
N ILE A 189 1.88 0.62 -0.07
CA ILE A 189 3.12 -0.19 -0.12
C ILE A 189 2.81 -1.69 -0.05
N ASN A 190 1.86 -2.08 0.79
CA ASN A 190 1.50 -3.48 1.00
C ASN A 190 0.38 -3.99 0.07
N GLY A 191 -0.11 -3.17 -0.86
CA GLY A 191 -1.13 -3.54 -1.83
C GLY A 191 -2.50 -3.86 -1.22
N ILE A 192 -2.87 -3.12 -0.17
CA ILE A 192 -4.12 -3.32 0.60
C ILE A 192 -5.21 -2.41 0.06
N GLY A 193 -6.36 -2.96 -0.32
CA GLY A 193 -7.53 -2.22 -0.80
C GLY A 193 -7.56 -1.89 -2.29
N ASP A 194 -6.51 -2.19 -3.06
CA ASP A 194 -6.47 -2.00 -4.52
C ASP A 194 -6.03 -3.27 -5.27
N ARG A 195 -6.80 -3.64 -6.30
CA ARG A 195 -6.57 -4.88 -7.07
C ARG A 195 -5.38 -4.78 -8.02
N GLN A 196 -5.11 -3.56 -8.45
CA GLN A 196 -4.01 -3.24 -9.33
C GLN A 196 -3.05 -2.32 -8.57
N ARG A 197 -1.76 -2.54 -8.79
CA ARG A 197 -0.71 -1.66 -8.28
C ARG A 197 -0.83 -0.32 -8.98
N SER A 198 -1.07 0.74 -8.20
CA SER A 198 -1.05 2.12 -8.71
C SER A 198 0.37 2.57 -9.05
N LYS A 199 0.52 3.74 -9.69
CA LYS A 199 1.84 4.36 -9.83
C LYS A 199 2.46 4.67 -8.47
N ASP A 200 1.66 5.16 -7.51
CA ASP A 200 2.09 5.42 -6.13
C ASP A 200 2.68 4.18 -5.46
N TYR A 201 2.12 2.99 -5.72
CA TYR A 201 2.73 1.73 -5.28
C TYR A 201 4.19 1.66 -5.75
N PHE A 202 4.45 1.87 -7.04
CA PHE A 202 5.81 1.78 -7.58
C PHE A 202 6.70 2.93 -7.09
N PHE A 203 6.19 4.16 -6.99
CA PHE A 203 6.95 5.31 -6.47
C PHE A 203 7.40 5.11 -5.02
N LEU A 204 6.53 4.56 -4.16
CA LEU A 204 6.87 4.29 -2.76
C LEU A 204 7.95 3.19 -2.60
N HIS A 205 8.14 2.34 -3.62
CA HIS A 205 9.22 1.35 -3.64
C HIS A 205 10.58 1.89 -4.10
N PHE A 206 10.65 3.16 -4.54
CA PHE A 206 11.93 3.88 -4.61
C PHE A 206 12.32 4.31 -3.18
N GLU A 207 13.30 3.59 -2.63
CA GLU A 207 13.73 3.71 -1.23
C GLU A 207 14.36 5.06 -0.88
N LYS A 208 14.85 5.84 -1.83
CA LYS A 208 15.43 7.16 -1.54
C LYS A 208 14.46 8.24 -2.02
N GLU A 209 14.19 9.21 -1.15
CA GLU A 209 13.31 10.35 -1.45
C GLU A 209 13.69 11.04 -2.77
N LYS A 210 15.00 11.27 -2.98
CA LYS A 210 15.51 11.82 -4.24
C LYS A 210 15.13 10.98 -5.46
N ALA A 211 15.28 9.66 -5.38
CA ALA A 211 14.95 8.76 -6.49
C ALA A 211 13.44 8.69 -6.74
N ARG A 212 12.63 8.77 -5.68
CA ARG A 212 11.17 8.84 -5.79
C ARG A 212 10.71 10.11 -6.48
N LYS A 213 11.18 11.28 -6.02
CA LYS A 213 10.87 12.58 -6.65
C LYS A 213 11.24 12.57 -8.12
N LEU A 214 12.43 12.06 -8.46
CA LEU A 214 12.84 11.91 -9.87
C LEU A 214 11.95 10.91 -10.64
N ALA A 215 11.49 9.83 -10.03
CA ALA A 215 10.57 8.89 -10.68
C ALA A 215 9.22 9.54 -10.98
N GLU A 216 8.68 10.34 -10.04
CA GLU A 216 7.46 11.13 -10.23
C GLU A 216 7.66 12.20 -11.32
N GLU A 217 8.80 12.90 -11.34
CA GLU A 217 9.14 13.87 -12.38
C GLU A 217 9.29 13.23 -13.76
N VAL A 218 9.87 12.03 -13.86
CA VAL A 218 9.91 11.25 -15.10
C VAL A 218 8.50 10.89 -15.57
N ASP A 219 7.62 10.44 -14.66
CA ASP A 219 6.24 10.10 -14.99
C ASP A 219 5.49 11.34 -15.51
N LEU A 220 5.58 12.46 -14.79
CA LEU A 220 4.97 13.72 -15.17
C LEU A 220 5.50 14.21 -16.53
N TYR A 221 6.81 14.12 -16.75
CA TYR A 221 7.41 14.47 -18.04
C TYR A 221 6.83 13.62 -19.17
N ILE A 222 6.80 12.30 -19.01
CA ILE A 222 6.33 11.40 -20.07
C ILE A 222 4.82 11.61 -20.35
N VAL A 223 4.01 11.69 -19.29
CA VAL A 223 2.55 11.75 -19.41
C VAL A 223 2.08 13.11 -19.93
N ASN A 224 2.73 14.21 -19.54
CA ASN A 224 2.31 15.57 -19.90
C ASN A 224 3.04 16.13 -21.13
N ASN A 225 4.01 15.42 -21.71
CA ASN A 225 4.70 15.91 -22.90
C ASN A 225 3.79 15.79 -24.13
N PRO A 226 3.39 16.90 -24.78
CA PRO A 226 2.45 16.88 -25.90
C PRO A 226 3.02 16.18 -27.14
N ASN A 227 4.34 15.99 -27.21
CA ASN A 227 4.99 15.25 -28.29
C ASN A 227 4.93 13.73 -28.09
N PHE A 228 4.50 13.27 -26.91
CA PHE A 228 4.41 11.86 -26.57
C PHE A 228 2.96 11.40 -26.65
N ASN A 229 2.72 10.44 -27.54
CA ASN A 229 1.48 9.67 -27.59
C ASN A 229 1.72 8.34 -26.84
N SER A 230 1.83 8.44 -25.51
CA SER A 230 2.18 7.31 -24.64
C SER A 230 1.00 6.79 -23.84
N GLU A 231 1.01 5.48 -23.60
CA GLU A 231 0.06 4.79 -22.71
C GLU A 231 0.81 3.84 -21.76
N ASP A 232 0.13 3.42 -20.68
CA ASP A 232 0.69 2.45 -19.73
C ASP A 232 0.84 1.07 -20.40
N ALA A 233 2.02 0.49 -20.27
CA ALA A 233 2.34 -0.80 -20.84
C ALA A 233 2.00 -2.00 -19.95
N GLY A 234 1.54 -1.76 -18.71
CA GLY A 234 1.16 -2.80 -17.75
C GLY A 234 2.34 -3.69 -17.37
N THR A 235 3.17 -3.24 -16.43
CA THR A 235 4.32 -4.02 -15.96
C THR A 235 4.15 -4.52 -14.53
N LYS A 236 4.66 -5.73 -14.25
CA LYS A 236 4.57 -6.35 -12.91
C LYS A 236 5.43 -5.63 -11.87
N ASP A 237 6.62 -5.19 -12.28
CA ASP A 237 7.69 -4.72 -11.38
C ASP A 237 8.08 -3.25 -11.67
N GLY A 238 7.12 -2.42 -12.09
CA GLY A 238 7.35 -1.02 -12.41
C GLY A 238 6.18 -0.34 -13.13
N ILE A 239 6.44 0.88 -13.59
CA ILE A 239 5.56 1.64 -14.49
C ILE A 239 6.19 1.59 -15.88
N GLY A 240 5.47 1.03 -16.85
CA GLY A 240 5.94 0.89 -18.22
C GLY A 240 5.29 1.91 -19.13
N TYR A 241 6.06 2.52 -20.04
CA TYR A 241 5.56 3.48 -21.01
C TYR A 241 5.79 2.94 -22.42
N LYS A 242 4.71 2.86 -23.20
CA LYS A 242 4.76 2.49 -24.62
C LYS A 242 4.08 3.56 -25.46
N LYS A 243 4.49 3.67 -26.71
CA LYS A 243 3.78 4.50 -27.69
C LYS A 243 2.51 3.76 -28.13
N VAL A 244 1.42 4.49 -28.34
CA VAL A 244 0.16 3.90 -28.82
C VAL A 244 0.41 3.10 -30.10
N GLY A 245 0.02 1.83 -30.09
CA GLY A 245 0.24 0.90 -31.21
C GLY A 245 1.68 0.41 -31.41
N SER A 246 2.61 0.71 -30.48
CA SER A 246 4.01 0.28 -30.54
C SER A 246 4.47 -0.38 -29.24
N THR A 247 5.77 -0.69 -29.17
CA THR A 247 6.42 -1.31 -28.02
C THR A 247 6.80 -0.29 -26.95
N LYS A 248 7.20 -0.79 -25.77
CA LYS A 248 7.69 0.04 -24.65
C LYS A 248 8.95 0.81 -25.04
N PHE A 249 8.99 2.11 -24.73
CA PHE A 249 10.17 2.96 -24.86
C PHE A 249 10.83 3.30 -23.53
N ALA A 250 10.08 3.23 -22.42
CA ALA A 250 10.61 3.47 -21.08
C ALA A 250 9.97 2.55 -20.03
N THR A 251 10.66 2.36 -18.90
CA THR A 251 10.12 1.65 -17.74
C THR A 251 10.78 2.16 -16.46
N LEU A 252 10.01 2.70 -15.52
CA LEU A 252 10.46 2.93 -14.15
C LEU A 252 10.31 1.62 -13.37
N THR A 253 11.41 0.92 -13.10
CA THR A 253 11.35 -0.37 -12.40
C THR A 253 11.76 -0.27 -10.95
N THR A 254 11.06 -1.01 -10.09
CA THR A 254 11.42 -1.21 -8.69
C THR A 254 12.34 -2.44 -8.50
N ALA A 255 12.53 -3.22 -9.57
CA ALA A 255 13.53 -4.27 -9.69
C ALA A 255 14.86 -3.71 -10.23
N ARG A 256 15.86 -4.59 -10.45
CA ARG A 256 17.13 -4.28 -11.14
C ARG A 256 17.78 -2.94 -10.71
N GLN A 257 18.06 -2.81 -9.42
CA GLN A 257 18.68 -1.61 -8.83
C GLN A 257 17.85 -0.32 -8.88
N ARG A 258 16.53 -0.41 -9.09
CA ARG A 258 15.58 0.72 -9.01
C ARG A 258 15.95 1.86 -9.94
N CYS A 259 15.78 1.60 -11.24
CA CYS A 259 16.24 2.47 -12.31
C CYS A 259 15.12 2.81 -13.30
N LEU A 260 15.36 3.85 -14.08
CA LEU A 260 14.68 4.08 -15.34
C LEU A 260 15.38 3.26 -16.42
N ILE A 261 14.63 2.40 -17.10
CA ILE A 261 15.08 1.64 -18.26
C ILE A 261 14.56 2.34 -19.50
N LEU A 262 15.46 2.70 -20.41
CA LEU A 262 15.17 3.23 -21.73
C LEU A 262 15.31 2.10 -22.76
N HIS A 263 14.30 1.92 -23.60
CA HIS A 263 14.29 0.93 -24.66
C HIS A 263 14.51 1.61 -26.00
N ILE A 264 15.61 1.28 -26.67
CA ILE A 264 16.15 2.06 -27.79
C ILE A 264 16.48 1.14 -28.95
N GLY A 265 15.74 1.29 -30.06
CA GLY A 265 15.93 0.50 -31.27
C GLY A 265 15.60 -0.98 -31.12
N ALA A 266 15.99 -1.76 -32.13
CA ALA A 266 15.86 -3.21 -32.13
C ALA A 266 17.07 -3.89 -31.43
N PRO A 267 16.90 -5.08 -30.84
CA PRO A 267 17.98 -5.78 -30.13
C PRO A 267 19.27 -5.96 -30.96
N ASN A 268 19.15 -6.25 -32.25
CA ASN A 268 20.28 -6.44 -33.16
C ASN A 268 21.10 -5.16 -33.40
N GLN A 269 20.53 -3.97 -33.20
CA GLN A 269 21.24 -2.69 -33.39
C GLN A 269 22.12 -2.32 -32.20
N ARG A 270 21.89 -2.94 -31.03
CA ARG A 270 22.63 -2.72 -29.78
C ARG A 270 22.74 -1.24 -29.37
N LEU A 271 21.75 -0.41 -29.73
CA LEU A 271 21.76 1.04 -29.45
C LEU A 271 21.70 1.35 -27.96
N GLY A 272 21.05 0.50 -27.17
CA GLY A 272 20.99 0.65 -25.72
C GLY A 272 22.38 0.66 -25.08
N LEU A 273 23.31 -0.19 -25.55
CA LEU A 273 24.70 -0.21 -25.06
C LEU A 273 25.43 1.10 -25.36
N LYS A 274 25.29 1.63 -26.58
CA LYS A 274 25.92 2.91 -26.98
C LYS A 274 25.38 4.10 -26.18
N ILE A 275 24.08 4.07 -25.87
CA ILE A 275 23.46 5.12 -25.06
C ILE A 275 23.83 4.97 -23.58
N GLN A 276 24.02 3.74 -23.08
CA GLN A 276 24.53 3.50 -21.74
C GLN A 276 25.90 4.16 -21.53
N GLU A 277 26.83 4.02 -22.47
CA GLU A 277 28.16 4.65 -22.38
C GLU A 277 28.06 6.17 -22.21
N LYS A 278 27.17 6.83 -22.96
CA LYS A 278 26.93 8.28 -22.85
C LYS A 278 26.31 8.68 -21.51
N ILE A 279 25.36 7.88 -21.01
CA ILE A 279 24.74 8.10 -19.71
C ILE A 279 25.78 7.96 -18.59
N ASP A 280 26.62 6.93 -18.67
CA ASP A 280 27.64 6.63 -17.66
C ASP A 280 28.72 7.72 -17.61
N GLU A 281 29.13 8.24 -18.78
CA GLU A 281 30.02 9.39 -18.88
C GLU A 281 29.40 10.64 -18.27
N MET A 282 28.15 10.96 -18.63
CA MET A 282 27.42 12.12 -18.11
C MET A 282 27.25 12.06 -16.58
N LEU A 283 26.88 10.89 -16.04
CA LEU A 283 26.69 10.68 -14.61
C LEU A 283 28.02 10.44 -13.87
N LYS A 284 29.14 10.34 -14.59
CA LYS A 284 30.47 10.00 -14.08
C LYS A 284 30.48 8.71 -13.26
N ARG A 285 29.61 7.75 -13.63
CA ARG A 285 29.37 6.48 -12.92
C ARG A 285 28.89 5.42 -13.91
N GLY A 286 29.58 4.28 -13.94
CA GLY A 286 29.17 3.13 -14.75
C GLY A 286 27.98 2.39 -14.14
N PHE A 287 26.98 2.02 -14.95
CA PHE A 287 25.93 1.11 -14.51
C PHE A 287 26.41 -0.34 -14.59
N ASP A 288 26.46 -1.03 -13.45
CA ASP A 288 26.89 -2.43 -13.38
C ASP A 288 25.82 -3.37 -13.94
N ARG A 289 25.99 -3.76 -15.21
CA ARG A 289 25.14 -4.72 -15.93
C ARG A 289 25.66 -6.14 -15.70
N LYS A 290 24.75 -7.08 -15.46
CA LYS A 290 25.14 -8.49 -15.44
C LYS A 290 25.51 -8.95 -16.85
N ALA A 291 26.48 -9.85 -16.98
CA ALA A 291 26.99 -10.32 -18.27
C ALA A 291 25.86 -10.78 -19.22
N TYR A 292 24.87 -11.54 -18.72
CA TYR A 292 23.74 -11.99 -19.55
C TYR A 292 22.85 -10.85 -20.07
N GLU A 293 22.83 -9.69 -19.40
CA GLU A 293 22.00 -8.55 -19.79
C GLU A 293 22.59 -7.81 -20.99
N ILE A 294 23.89 -7.95 -21.25
CA ILE A 294 24.56 -7.37 -22.42
C ILE A 294 24.02 -8.03 -23.70
N ASP A 295 23.83 -9.35 -23.68
CA ASP A 295 23.36 -10.09 -24.86
C ASP A 295 21.83 -10.19 -24.92
N LYS A 296 21.17 -10.30 -23.76
CA LYS A 296 19.70 -10.43 -23.69
C LYS A 296 18.98 -9.10 -23.89
N TYR A 297 19.55 -8.00 -23.39
CA TYR A 297 18.93 -6.67 -23.41
C TYR A 297 19.85 -5.59 -24.04
N PRO A 298 20.43 -5.81 -25.22
CA PRO A 298 21.36 -4.85 -25.84
C PRO A 298 20.69 -3.54 -26.30
N HIS A 299 19.36 -3.52 -26.34
CA HIS A 299 18.54 -2.35 -26.66
C HIS A 299 18.09 -1.58 -25.40
N GLU A 300 18.45 -2.04 -24.20
CA GLU A 300 18.14 -1.34 -22.94
C GLU A 300 19.33 -0.49 -22.48
N ALA A 301 19.05 0.74 -22.03
CA ALA A 301 19.96 1.59 -21.27
C ALA A 301 19.32 1.87 -19.89
N TYR A 302 20.14 1.91 -18.84
CA TYR A 302 19.73 1.97 -17.45
C TYR A 302 20.22 3.26 -16.80
N ILE A 303 19.30 3.98 -16.15
CA ILE A 303 19.58 5.20 -15.41
C ILE A 303 19.16 4.97 -13.97
N ARG A 304 20.14 4.86 -13.07
CA ARG A 304 19.85 4.80 -11.64
C ARG A 304 19.50 6.19 -11.13
N LEU A 305 18.23 6.42 -10.81
CA LEU A 305 17.70 7.75 -10.50
C LEU A 305 18.42 8.44 -9.32
N GLU A 306 18.94 7.66 -8.36
CA GLU A 306 19.73 8.20 -7.25
C GLU A 306 20.96 9.01 -7.70
N TRP A 307 21.53 8.70 -8.87
CA TRP A 307 22.74 9.33 -9.41
C TRP A 307 22.47 10.61 -10.18
N VAL A 308 21.24 10.79 -10.66
CA VAL A 308 20.84 11.98 -11.44
C VAL A 308 20.75 13.18 -10.50
N THR A 309 21.44 14.27 -10.81
CA THR A 309 21.43 15.50 -9.98
C THR A 309 20.38 16.49 -10.44
N ASP A 310 20.09 16.50 -11.74
CA ASP A 310 19.11 17.36 -12.38
C ASP A 310 18.34 16.52 -13.41
N ILE A 311 17.01 16.58 -13.37
CA ILE A 311 16.13 15.84 -14.28
C ILE A 311 16.39 16.18 -15.76
N ASN A 312 16.85 17.40 -16.06
CA ASN A 312 17.18 17.83 -17.42
C ASN A 312 18.32 17.01 -18.03
N GLN A 313 19.16 16.36 -17.20
CA GLN A 313 20.21 15.45 -17.67
C GLN A 313 19.63 14.24 -18.41
N ILE A 314 18.41 13.81 -18.06
CA ILE A 314 17.84 12.55 -18.55
C ILE A 314 16.74 12.71 -19.59
N TYR A 315 16.12 13.90 -19.70
CA TYR A 315 15.11 14.18 -20.72
C TYR A 315 15.58 13.90 -22.17
N PRO A 316 16.78 14.31 -22.60
CA PRO A 316 17.22 14.03 -23.97
C PRO A 316 17.28 12.53 -24.29
N PHE A 317 17.59 11.69 -23.30
CA PHE A 317 17.63 10.24 -23.49
C PHE A 317 16.22 9.62 -23.51
N ILE A 318 15.28 10.16 -22.72
CA ILE A 318 13.87 9.76 -22.77
C ILE A 318 13.28 10.10 -24.15
N ASP A 319 13.51 11.32 -24.65
CA ASP A 319 13.08 11.74 -25.98
C ASP A 319 13.69 10.88 -27.08
N TYR A 320 14.98 10.57 -26.93
CA TYR A 320 15.68 9.70 -27.87
C TYR A 320 15.07 8.29 -27.88
N ALA A 321 14.78 7.72 -26.72
CA ALA A 321 14.12 6.42 -26.60
C ALA A 321 12.73 6.43 -27.23
N TYR A 322 11.91 7.46 -26.99
CA TYR A 322 10.59 7.60 -27.60
C TYR A 322 10.65 7.69 -29.13
N LYS A 323 11.62 8.44 -29.69
CA LYS A 323 11.78 8.61 -31.14
C LYS A 323 12.30 7.36 -31.85
N HIS A 324 13.13 6.57 -31.19
CA HIS A 324 13.84 5.43 -31.79
C HIS A 324 13.26 4.08 -31.38
N ARG A 325 12.01 4.06 -30.89
CA ARG A 325 11.28 2.86 -30.51
C ARG A 325 9.96 2.78 -31.24
#